data_AF-A0A533VUZ8-F1
#
_entry.id   AF-A0A533VUZ8-F1
#
_cell.length_a   1.000
_cell.length_b   1.000
_cell.length_c   1.000
_cell.angle_alpha   90.00
_cell.angle_beta   90.00
_cell.angle_gamma   90.00
#
_symmetry.space_group_name_H-M   'P 1'
#
loop_
_entity.id
_entity.type
_entity.pdbx_description
1 polymer ?
#
loop_
_entity_poly.entity_id
_entity_poly.type
_entity_poly.pdbx_seq_one_letter_code
_entity_poly.pdbx_strand_id
1 'polypeptide(L)'
;MRYRSRAEIIATLLKAGVRGASKTKLMYSAMLSYEQLQAYMKFTQEKGLIAQDGELPRYTTTAKGMRFLERYAKIGHLLTPVEKTVELPKAPVKPITPKPGPAADAL
;
A
#
# COMPACT_ATOMS: atom_id res chain seq x y z
N MET A 1 -6.58 -15.29 14.27
CA MET A 1 -6.63 -13.89 13.82
C MET A 1 -5.24 -13.29 13.91
N ARG A 2 -4.72 -12.68 12.84
CA ARG A 2 -3.44 -11.96 12.87
C ARG A 2 -3.73 -10.49 13.17
N TYR A 3 -3.34 -10.02 14.34
CA TYR A 3 -3.46 -8.61 14.69
C TYR A 3 -2.44 -7.80 13.88
N ARG A 4 -2.90 -6.73 13.23
CA ARG A 4 -2.00 -5.80 12.57
C ARG A 4 -1.27 -4.97 13.62
N SER A 5 0.05 -4.92 13.50
CA SER A 5 0.86 -4.09 14.39
C SER A 5 0.73 -2.61 14.02
N ARG A 6 0.99 -1.72 14.98
CA ARG A 6 1.08 -0.26 14.71
C ARG A 6 2.10 0.05 13.61
N ALA A 7 3.23 -0.66 13.60
CA ALA A 7 4.27 -0.49 12.59
C ALA A 7 3.79 -0.88 11.19
N GLU A 8 2.99 -1.95 11.09
CA GLU A 8 2.38 -2.39 9.83
C GLU A 8 1.37 -1.37 9.29
N ILE A 9 0.54 -0.80 10.16
CA ILE A 9 -0.40 0.27 9.79
C ILE A 9 0.37 1.49 9.27
N ILE A 10 1.40 1.93 10.00
CA ILE A 10 2.24 3.06 9.59
C ILE A 10 2.94 2.76 8.26
N ALA A 11 3.51 1.58 8.09
CA ALA A 11 4.15 1.18 6.83
C ALA A 11 3.15 1.19 5.66
N THR A 12 1.91 0.77 5.90
CA THR A 12 0.85 0.78 4.88
C THR A 12 0.47 2.20 4.47
N LEU A 13 0.30 3.10 5.43
CA LEU A 13 0.04 4.52 5.17
C LEU A 13 1.18 5.18 4.38
N LEU A 14 2.42 4.95 4.79
CA LEU A 14 3.60 5.50 4.12
C LEU A 14 3.75 4.95 2.70
N LYS A 15 3.53 3.65 2.48
CA LYS A 15 3.54 3.07 1.13
C LYS A 15 2.49 3.71 0.23
N ALA A 16 1.27 3.91 0.73
CA ALA A 16 0.21 4.56 -0.02
C ALA A 16 0.54 6.03 -0.34
N GLY A 17 1.25 6.72 0.56
CA GLY A 17 1.69 8.11 0.40
C GLY A 17 2.93 8.35 -0.48
N VAL A 18 3.63 7.31 -0.98
CA VAL A 18 4.88 7.50 -1.77
C VAL A 18 4.66 8.36 -3.01
N ARG A 19 3.51 8.21 -3.69
CA ARG A 19 3.15 9.00 -4.89
C ARG A 19 2.15 10.12 -4.58
N GLY A 20 1.98 10.47 -3.31
CA GLY A 20 0.93 11.36 -2.84
C GLY A 20 -0.45 10.69 -2.84
N ALA A 21 -1.13 10.67 -1.70
CA ALA A 21 -2.46 10.08 -1.53
C ALA A 21 -3.43 11.01 -0.78
N SER A 22 -4.72 10.92 -1.09
CA SER A 22 -5.77 11.58 -0.31
C SER A 22 -6.03 10.85 1.00
N LYS A 23 -6.66 11.51 1.98
CA LYS A 23 -7.10 10.86 3.24
C LYS A 23 -7.93 9.61 2.97
N THR A 24 -8.87 9.69 2.03
CA THR A 24 -9.73 8.57 1.63
C THR A 24 -8.89 7.39 1.14
N LYS A 25 -7.92 7.64 0.25
CA LYS A 25 -7.04 6.58 -0.25
C LYS A 25 -6.19 5.97 0.88
N LEU A 26 -5.67 6.79 1.79
CA LEU A 26 -4.92 6.32 2.95
C LEU A 26 -5.79 5.45 3.88
N MET A 27 -7.02 5.88 4.15
CA MET A 27 -7.99 5.16 4.98
C MET A 27 -8.26 3.75 4.45
N TYR A 28 -8.64 3.66 3.17
CA TYR A 28 -8.96 2.39 2.53
C TYR A 28 -7.73 1.50 2.38
N SER A 29 -6.57 2.07 2.04
CA SER A 29 -5.32 1.30 1.93
C SER A 29 -4.92 0.68 3.26
N ALA A 30 -5.10 1.43 4.36
CA ALA A 30 -4.76 0.98 5.69
C ALA A 30 -5.93 0.32 6.43
N MET A 31 -7.10 0.11 5.82
CA MET A 31 -8.30 -0.47 6.46
C MET A 31 -8.56 0.13 7.86
N LEU A 32 -8.56 1.46 7.97
CA LEU A 32 -8.77 2.17 9.22
C LEU A 32 -10.15 2.81 9.25
N SER A 33 -10.74 2.95 10.45
CA SER A 33 -11.84 3.89 10.64
C SER A 33 -11.35 5.34 10.49
N TYR A 34 -12.27 6.28 10.34
CA TYR A 34 -11.94 7.71 10.25
C TYR A 34 -11.16 8.20 11.48
N GLU A 35 -11.61 7.86 12.68
CA GLU A 35 -10.97 8.23 13.94
C GLU A 35 -9.55 7.65 14.05
N GLN A 36 -9.39 6.37 13.69
CA GLN A 36 -8.09 5.73 13.68
C GLN A 36 -7.15 6.40 12.69
N LEU A 37 -7.62 6.68 11.46
CA LEU A 37 -6.82 7.37 10.47
C LEU A 37 -6.34 8.72 11.00
N GLN A 38 -7.21 9.53 11.60
CA GLN A 38 -6.81 10.83 12.16
C GLN A 38 -5.70 10.69 13.20
N ALA A 39 -5.82 9.74 14.13
CA ALA A 39 -4.80 9.50 15.16
C ALA A 39 -3.45 9.11 14.53
N TYR A 40 -3.45 8.20 13.56
CA TYR A 40 -2.23 7.78 12.87
C TYR A 40 -1.65 8.88 11.97
N MET A 41 -2.49 9.69 11.32
CA MET A 41 -2.03 10.82 10.51
C MET A 41 -1.36 11.87 11.37
N LYS A 42 -1.99 12.28 12.48
CA LYS A 42 -1.39 13.19 13.45
C LYS A 42 -0.03 12.67 13.92
N PHE A 43 0.03 11.40 14.35
CA PHE A 43 1.29 10.78 14.79
C PHE A 43 2.37 10.76 13.69
N THR A 44 2.02 10.36 12.46
CA THR A 44 2.99 10.27 11.36
C THR A 44 3.46 11.64 10.88
N GLN A 45 2.61 12.66 10.92
CA GLN A 45 2.96 14.06 10.62
C GLN A 45 3.86 14.65 11.71
N GLU A 46 3.51 14.48 13.00
CA GLU A 46 4.35 14.90 14.14
C GLU A 46 5.74 14.26 14.11
N LYS A 47 5.83 12.99 13.70
CA LYS A 47 7.11 12.30 13.52
C LYS A 47 7.81 12.67 12.21
N GLY A 48 7.20 13.48 11.34
CA GLY A 48 7.75 13.91 10.06
C GLY A 48 7.91 12.76 9.06
N LEU A 49 7.08 11.73 9.14
CA LEU A 49 7.08 10.57 8.24
C LEU A 49 6.22 10.83 6.99
N ILE A 50 5.13 11.58 7.15
CA ILE A 50 4.26 12.07 6.09
C ILE A 50 4.22 13.59 6.17
N ALA A 51 4.24 14.26 5.03
CA ALA A 51 3.95 15.68 4.90
C ALA A 51 2.65 15.88 4.10
N GLN A 52 1.94 16.96 4.40
CA GLN A 52 0.84 17.43 3.57
C GLN A 52 1.37 18.52 2.66
N ASP A 53 1.04 18.44 1.37
CA ASP A 53 1.53 19.38 0.36
C ASP A 53 0.63 20.62 0.33
N GLY A 54 0.93 21.59 1.21
CA GLY A 54 0.24 22.89 1.25
C GLY A 54 -1.29 22.80 1.26
N GLU A 55 -1.92 23.54 0.34
CA GLU A 55 -3.38 23.61 0.19
C GLU A 55 -4.01 22.33 -0.39
N LEU A 56 -3.22 21.43 -0.98
CA LEU A 56 -3.75 20.21 -1.56
C LEU A 56 -4.04 19.20 -0.43
N PRO A 57 -5.17 18.48 -0.48
CA PRO A 57 -5.52 17.44 0.49
C PRO A 57 -4.74 16.14 0.21
N ARG A 58 -3.45 16.27 -0.11
CA ARG A 58 -2.59 15.19 -0.58
C ARG A 58 -1.39 15.04 0.35
N TYR A 59 -1.17 13.81 0.75
CA TYR A 59 -0.20 13.39 1.74
C TYR A 59 0.90 12.60 1.07
N THR A 60 2.12 13.09 1.22
CA THR A 60 3.31 12.54 0.58
C THR A 60 4.29 12.04 1.63
N THR A 61 4.83 10.86 1.39
CA THR A 61 5.84 10.27 2.28
C THR A 61 7.15 11.05 2.19
N THR A 62 7.69 11.45 3.33
CA THR A 62 8.94 12.21 3.39
C THR A 62 10.15 11.29 3.23
N ALA A 63 11.34 11.86 3.06
CA ALA A 63 12.59 11.10 3.11
C ALA A 63 12.76 10.31 4.43
N LYS A 64 12.26 10.83 5.55
CA LYS A 64 12.28 10.13 6.84
C LYS A 64 11.30 8.95 6.85
N GLY A 65 10.13 9.12 6.24
CA GLY A 65 9.16 8.04 6.02
C GLY A 65 9.70 6.93 5.11
N MET A 66 10.44 7.28 4.05
CA MET A 66 11.12 6.31 3.19
C MET A 66 12.14 5.47 3.96
N ARG A 67 12.98 6.10 4.81
CA ARG A 67 13.92 5.38 5.69
C ARG A 67 13.20 4.46 6.69
N PHE A 68 12.00 4.83 7.14
CA PHE A 68 11.19 3.95 7.98
C PHE A 68 10.75 2.71 7.18
N LEU A 69 10.26 2.88 5.95
CA LEU A 69 9.84 1.77 5.09
C LEU A 69 10.97 0.79 4.79
N GLU A 70 12.17 1.30 4.51
CA GLU A 70 13.36 0.46 4.28
C GLU A 70 13.69 -0.39 5.50
N ARG A 71 13.70 0.20 6.70
CA ARG A 71 13.95 -0.54 7.95
C ARG A 71 12.83 -1.55 8.23
N TYR A 72 11.57 -1.16 8.01
CA TYR A 72 10.43 -2.03 8.18
C TYR A 72 10.51 -3.26 7.26
N ALA A 73 10.91 -3.06 5.99
CA ALA A 73 11.11 -4.16 5.04
C ALA A 73 12.25 -5.10 5.47
N LYS A 74 13.38 -4.56 5.93
CA LYS A 74 14.51 -5.35 6.43
C LYS A 74 14.11 -6.25 7.61
N ILE A 75 13.37 -5.70 8.58
CA ILE A 75 12.87 -6.48 9.73
C ILE A 75 11.85 -7.52 9.27
N GLY A 76 10.97 -7.17 8.34
CA GLY A 76 10.00 -8.11 7.76
C GLY A 76 10.67 -9.33 7.15
N HIS A 77 11.76 -9.14 6.39
CA HIS A 77 12.54 -10.24 5.80
C HIS A 77 13.19 -11.16 6.85
N LEU A 78 13.54 -10.64 8.02
CA LEU A 78 14.12 -11.44 9.11
C LEU A 78 13.07 -12.25 9.89
N LEU A 79 11.82 -11.77 9.92
CA LEU A 79 10.71 -12.38 10.67
C LEU A 79 9.85 -13.31 9.82
N THR A 80 10.00 -13.30 8.50
CA THR A 80 9.47 -14.33 7.62
C THR A 80 10.43 -15.52 7.65
N PRO A 81 9.98 -16.73 8.04
CA PRO A 81 10.69 -17.94 7.67
C PRO A 81 10.90 -17.87 6.16
N VAL A 82 12.15 -18.00 5.71
CA VAL A 82 12.46 -18.17 4.30
C VAL A 82 11.84 -19.52 3.92
N GLU A 83 10.58 -19.52 3.50
CA GLU A 83 10.07 -20.60 2.67
C GLU A 83 10.91 -20.53 1.40
N LYS A 84 11.95 -21.36 1.33
CA LYS A 84 12.63 -21.69 0.08
C LYS A 84 11.53 -22.18 -0.85
N THR A 85 11.00 -21.30 -1.69
CA THR A 85 10.06 -21.71 -2.73
C THR A 85 10.91 -22.44 -3.76
N VAL A 86 10.80 -23.77 -3.73
CA VAL A 86 11.13 -24.62 -4.86
C VAL A 86 10.43 -24.03 -6.08
N GLU A 87 11.19 -23.68 -7.11
CA GLU A 87 10.63 -23.27 -8.40
C GLU A 87 9.78 -24.43 -8.94
N LEU A 88 8.46 -24.25 -8.98
CA LEU A 88 7.59 -25.11 -9.77
C LEU A 88 7.76 -24.70 -11.24
N PRO A 89 8.04 -25.63 -12.17
CA PRO A 89 8.19 -25.30 -13.58
C PRO A 89 6.91 -24.64 -14.12
N LYS A 90 7.08 -23.49 -14.78
CA LYS A 90 5.98 -22.75 -15.41
C LYS A 90 5.28 -23.63 -16.43
N ALA A 91 4.02 -23.99 -16.17
CA ALA A 91 3.13 -24.53 -17.18
C ALA A 91 2.80 -23.45 -18.23
N PRO A 92 2.70 -23.78 -19.52
CA PRO A 92 2.41 -22.81 -20.57
C PRO A 92 0.97 -22.30 -20.44
N VAL A 93 0.83 -20.99 -20.24
CA VAL A 93 -0.45 -20.29 -20.30
C VAL A 93 -0.89 -20.27 -21.77
N LYS A 94 -1.93 -21.04 -22.12
CA LYS A 94 -2.56 -20.94 -23.45
C LYS A 94 -3.24 -19.57 -23.58
N PRO A 95 -3.10 -18.86 -24.73
CA PRO A 95 -3.78 -17.59 -24.94
C PRO A 95 -5.30 -17.76 -24.86
N ILE A 96 -5.93 -16.99 -23.99
CA ILE A 96 -7.39 -16.89 -23.90
C ILE A 96 -7.79 -15.87 -24.96
N THR A 97 -8.36 -16.32 -26.07
CA THR A 97 -8.94 -15.41 -27.07
C THR A 97 -10.16 -14.71 -26.46
N PRO A 98 -10.26 -13.37 -26.51
CA PRO A 98 -11.46 -12.68 -26.05
C PRO A 98 -12.66 -13.06 -26.93
N LYS A 99 -13.75 -13.44 -26.27
CA LYS A 99 -15.06 -13.70 -26.90
C LYS A 99 -15.53 -12.42 -27.61
N PRO A 100 -16.00 -12.49 -28.86
CA PRO A 100 -16.50 -11.30 -29.55
C PRO A 100 -17.73 -10.75 -28.83
N GLY A 101 -17.74 -9.43 -28.60
CA GLY A 101 -18.90 -8.69 -28.11
C GLY A 101 -20.06 -8.72 -29.11
N PRO A 102 -21.30 -8.42 -28.67
CA PRO A 102 -22.48 -8.52 -29.51
C PRO A 102 -22.39 -7.55 -30.69
N ALA A 103 -22.68 -8.06 -31.89
CA ALA A 103 -22.75 -7.29 -33.12
C ALA A 103 -23.82 -6.20 -32.98
N ALA A 104 -23.40 -4.94 -33.11
CA ALA A 104 -24.30 -3.81 -33.28
C ALA A 104 -24.64 -3.67 -34.77
N ASP A 105 -25.91 -3.34 -35.01
CA ASP A 105 -26.62 -3.23 -36.28
C ASP A 105 -25.91 -2.45 -37.39
N ALA A 106 -26.20 -2.83 -38.64
CA ALA A 106 -26.72 -1.95 -39.71
C ALA A 106 -26.16 -2.27 -41.10
N LEU A 107 -27.11 -2.45 -42.03
CA LEU A 107 -27.06 -2.41 -43.50
C LEU A 107 -26.55 -3.64 -44.25
#